data_AF-A0A359JKM9-F1
#
_entry.id   AF-A0A359JKM9-F1
#
_cell.length_a   1.000
_cell.length_b   1.000
_cell.length_c   1.000
_cell.angle_alpha   90.00
_cell.angle_beta   90.00
_cell.angle_gamma   90.00
#
_symmetry.space_group_name_H-M   'P 1'
#
loop_
_entity.id
_entity.type
_entity.pdbx_description
1 polymer ?
#
loop_
_entity_poly.entity_id
_entity_poly.type
_entity_poly.pdbx_seq_one_letter_code
_entity_poly.pdbx_strand_id
1 'polypeptide(L)'
;MEEKKRSFLWDNAKGLLIFLVVFGHFLYGNTDHSGALLVLTAIYSFHMPAFAFISGFFTREKYDFRKLLTAYVIFNGLFLFYRLYEKGTFTLIQPYYVCWYLIALIVWRYITPRIAKFRFTFPILLAVSLVCGFASEITNIFALARILSFWPFFMGGYLFQKQDIKKLRKKYSSLWGLAFGLFFLVSVIQGSTLFHITDADYTMMPYAEPARVFLRVILFACAGFAILSILFTMPDKKLPLISSWGKNSMSIFLLHRFFTLPAGKLFPSDLRSIEILGISFALSFVLCLLLGNDWTASVLNRILSPSKKNESFCRTAIVSLIACSVAAVVIVHSVLPFLTSSSNQDSGKPQVKTDPIYGVMSEAQSQEYDQAFKIVFSGDLILLEDQVKRGYKESSGTYDFHDCFEYTKDEISSADLAIGVLEGPLVGDPSLYSIGNYDDGKILHIGFPDAWAEAIKDSGFDLVTTSNNHLLDRGEDSAYRTMDVLDDLGLPFTGSYRNQEDKDRRHIHIIEKDGLRIAVLSYTFGTNFYKTEDLMSGPMSHITSFIVDPSDADYEKVKASVKEDFDAAKALSPDLILVLPHMGTQFLDAPDEFQRAWHDNFVEFGADVILADHTHSVQPAFLEEAG
;
A
#
# COMPACT_ATOMS: atom_id res chain seq x y z
N MET A 1 16.46 -43.67 -29.09
CA MET A 1 16.30 -42.39 -28.38
C MET A 1 15.32 -42.67 -27.25
N GLU A 2 15.79 -42.91 -26.02
CA GLU A 2 14.89 -43.18 -24.89
C GLU A 2 13.93 -41.99 -24.73
N GLU A 3 12.62 -42.23 -24.81
CA GLU A 3 11.63 -41.24 -24.39
C GLU A 3 11.98 -40.80 -22.97
N LYS A 4 12.37 -39.53 -22.80
CA LYS A 4 12.61 -38.95 -21.48
C LYS A 4 11.31 -39.08 -20.67
N LYS A 5 11.24 -40.09 -19.80
CA LYS A 5 10.11 -40.32 -18.91
C LYS A 5 9.90 -39.06 -18.06
N ARG A 6 8.74 -38.43 -18.25
CA ARG A 6 8.32 -37.21 -17.54
C ARG A 6 8.27 -37.49 -16.03
N SER A 7 8.86 -36.61 -15.22
CA SER A 7 8.89 -36.77 -13.76
C SER A 7 7.70 -36.05 -13.13
N PHE A 8 6.84 -36.81 -12.45
CA PHE A 8 5.64 -36.26 -11.80
C PHE A 8 5.98 -35.48 -10.54
N LEU A 9 7.11 -35.78 -9.88
CA LEU A 9 7.62 -34.98 -8.76
C LEU A 9 7.64 -33.48 -9.08
N TRP A 10 8.25 -33.09 -10.20
CA TRP A 10 8.41 -31.68 -10.57
C TRP A 10 7.11 -31.04 -11.05
N ASP A 11 6.25 -31.80 -11.71
CA ASP A 11 4.93 -31.30 -12.07
C ASP A 11 4.07 -31.10 -10.81
N ASN A 12 4.14 -32.00 -9.85
CA ASN A 12 3.43 -31.84 -8.59
C ASN A 12 3.96 -30.62 -7.79
N ALA A 13 5.29 -30.44 -7.74
CA ALA A 13 5.91 -29.28 -7.09
C ALA A 13 5.51 -27.95 -7.75
N LYS A 14 5.62 -27.85 -9.09
CA LYS A 14 5.15 -26.66 -9.83
C LYS A 14 3.66 -26.43 -9.67
N GLY A 15 2.87 -27.51 -9.63
CA GLY A 15 1.41 -27.44 -9.46
C GLY A 15 0.99 -26.90 -8.11
N LEU A 16 1.65 -27.34 -7.03
CA LEU A 16 1.47 -26.76 -5.70
C LEU A 16 1.88 -25.29 -5.68
N LEU A 17 3.08 -24.97 -6.18
CA LEU A 17 3.59 -23.60 -6.14
C LEU A 17 2.73 -22.63 -6.96
N ILE A 18 2.26 -23.04 -8.14
CA ILE A 18 1.44 -22.14 -8.97
C ILE A 18 0.05 -21.93 -8.35
N PHE A 19 -0.50 -22.94 -7.68
CA PHE A 19 -1.71 -22.77 -6.90
C PHE A 19 -1.50 -21.78 -5.76
N LEU A 20 -0.40 -21.89 -5.01
CA LEU A 20 -0.07 -20.97 -3.92
C LEU A 20 0.14 -19.53 -4.42
N VAL A 21 0.72 -19.33 -5.61
CA VAL A 21 0.83 -17.99 -6.24
C VAL A 21 -0.56 -17.39 -6.51
N VAL A 22 -1.47 -18.17 -7.09
CA VAL A 22 -2.83 -17.70 -7.36
C VAL A 22 -3.55 -17.38 -6.05
N PHE A 23 -3.43 -18.26 -5.06
CA PHE A 23 -4.02 -18.08 -3.73
C PHE A 23 -3.49 -16.84 -3.02
N GLY A 24 -2.17 -16.64 -3.00
CA GLY A 24 -1.56 -15.44 -2.45
C GLY A 24 -2.05 -14.17 -3.13
N HIS A 25 -2.24 -14.15 -4.46
CA HIS A 25 -2.74 -12.97 -5.15
C HIS A 25 -4.22 -12.65 -4.89
N PHE A 26 -5.06 -13.63 -4.51
CA PHE A 26 -6.41 -13.34 -4.01
C PHE A 26 -6.36 -12.77 -2.58
N LEU A 27 -5.46 -13.29 -1.73
CA LEU A 27 -5.28 -12.78 -0.37
C LEU A 27 -4.64 -11.39 -0.32
N TYR A 28 -3.84 -11.02 -1.33
CA TYR A 28 -3.11 -9.74 -1.36
C TYR A 28 -4.04 -8.51 -1.28
N GLY A 29 -5.28 -8.60 -1.76
CA GLY A 29 -6.27 -7.52 -1.65
C GLY A 29 -7.00 -7.45 -0.31
N ASN A 30 -6.68 -8.34 0.64
CA ASN A 30 -7.39 -8.49 1.92
C ASN A 30 -6.38 -8.58 3.08
N THR A 31 -5.26 -7.84 3.00
CA THR A 31 -4.16 -7.90 3.99
C THR A 31 -4.50 -7.28 5.33
N ASP A 32 -5.59 -6.53 5.42
CA ASP A 32 -6.07 -5.93 6.67
C ASP A 32 -6.55 -7.01 7.66
N HIS A 33 -6.89 -8.19 7.14
CA HIS A 33 -7.19 -9.36 7.95
C HIS A 33 -5.91 -10.11 8.34
N SER A 34 -5.58 -10.12 9.63
CA SER A 34 -4.37 -10.75 10.19
C SER A 34 -4.15 -12.20 9.74
N GLY A 35 -5.22 -13.00 9.59
CA GLY A 35 -5.15 -14.37 9.09
C GLY A 35 -4.76 -14.46 7.61
N ALA A 36 -5.27 -13.56 6.77
CA ALA A 36 -4.91 -13.49 5.36
C ALA A 36 -3.46 -13.01 5.19
N LEU A 37 -3.05 -11.99 5.94
CA LEU A 37 -1.67 -11.50 5.97
C LEU A 37 -0.68 -12.59 6.38
N LEU A 38 -0.98 -13.36 7.43
CA LEU A 38 -0.10 -14.43 7.90
C LEU A 38 0.12 -15.52 6.82
N VAL A 39 -0.96 -15.94 6.17
CA VAL A 39 -0.90 -16.95 5.09
C VAL A 39 -0.18 -16.39 3.86
N LEU A 40 -0.43 -15.13 3.51
CA LEU A 40 0.24 -14.43 2.43
C LEU A 40 1.76 -14.38 2.68
N THR A 41 2.18 -13.94 3.86
CA THR A 41 3.57 -13.89 4.31
C THR A 41 4.24 -15.26 4.24
N ALA A 42 3.56 -16.32 4.69
CA ALA A 42 4.04 -17.68 4.54
C ALA A 42 4.26 -18.06 3.07
N ILE A 43 3.31 -17.80 2.19
CA ILE A 43 3.47 -18.08 0.76
C ILE A 43 4.64 -17.27 0.17
N TYR A 44 4.71 -15.97 0.47
CA TYR A 44 5.65 -15.01 -0.14
C TYR A 44 7.10 -15.25 0.28
N SER A 45 7.32 -15.80 1.47
CA SER A 45 8.65 -16.14 1.97
C SER A 45 9.40 -17.23 1.17
N PHE A 46 8.72 -18.09 0.38
CA PHE A 46 9.39 -19.19 -0.32
C PHE A 46 8.96 -19.46 -1.76
N HIS A 47 7.77 -19.04 -2.20
CA HIS A 47 7.26 -19.52 -3.50
C HIS A 47 8.14 -19.06 -4.68
N MET A 48 8.62 -17.82 -4.71
CA MET A 48 9.52 -17.32 -5.76
C MET A 48 10.92 -17.96 -5.70
N PRO A 49 11.58 -18.07 -4.54
CA PRO A 49 12.77 -18.89 -4.39
C PRO A 49 12.61 -20.33 -4.93
N ALA A 50 11.50 -20.99 -4.59
CA ALA A 50 11.22 -22.35 -5.02
C ALA A 50 11.00 -22.44 -6.56
N PHE A 51 10.26 -21.50 -7.14
CA PHE A 51 10.11 -21.41 -8.59
C PHE A 51 11.44 -21.13 -9.30
N ALA A 52 12.26 -20.21 -8.78
CA ALA A 52 13.59 -19.92 -9.28
C ALA A 52 14.48 -21.18 -9.27
N PHE A 53 14.49 -21.93 -8.17
CA PHE A 53 15.20 -23.20 -8.06
C PHE A 53 14.74 -24.23 -9.10
N ILE A 54 13.43 -24.46 -9.24
CA ILE A 54 12.89 -25.39 -10.23
C ILE A 54 13.24 -24.94 -11.66
N SER A 55 13.12 -23.65 -11.95
CA SER A 55 13.46 -23.07 -13.26
C SER A 55 14.94 -23.26 -13.59
N GLY A 56 15.83 -23.06 -12.60
CA GLY A 56 17.26 -23.33 -12.72
C GLY A 56 17.55 -24.79 -13.07
N PHE A 57 16.89 -25.74 -12.38
CA PHE A 57 17.03 -27.17 -12.63
C PHE A 57 16.72 -27.57 -14.08
N PHE A 58 15.68 -26.97 -14.68
CA PHE A 58 15.28 -27.22 -16.07
C PHE A 58 16.02 -26.38 -17.12
N THR A 59 16.98 -25.54 -16.73
CA THR A 59 17.71 -24.65 -17.67
C THR A 59 18.69 -25.38 -18.57
N ARG A 60 19.12 -26.60 -18.20
CA ARG A 60 20.05 -27.40 -19.01
C ARG A 60 19.43 -27.94 -20.31
N GLU A 61 18.13 -27.76 -20.51
CA GLU A 61 17.43 -28.15 -21.74
C GLU A 61 17.42 -26.99 -22.74
N LYS A 62 17.49 -27.30 -24.05
CA LYS A 62 17.46 -26.28 -25.11
C LYS A 62 16.16 -25.48 -24.98
N TYR A 63 16.29 -24.18 -24.70
CA TYR A 63 15.16 -23.32 -24.36
C TYR A 63 14.90 -22.29 -25.47
N ASP A 64 13.61 -22.02 -25.72
CA ASP A 64 13.18 -21.01 -26.69
C ASP A 64 13.09 -19.63 -26.03
N PHE A 65 14.15 -18.83 -26.15
CA PHE A 65 14.18 -17.46 -25.65
C PHE A 65 13.16 -16.54 -26.33
N ARG A 66 12.78 -16.83 -27.60
CA ARG A 66 11.79 -16.01 -28.32
C ARG A 66 10.45 -16.11 -27.64
N LYS A 67 10.05 -17.31 -27.24
CA LYS A 67 8.80 -17.55 -26.51
C LYS A 67 8.68 -16.71 -25.23
N LEU A 68 9.74 -16.63 -24.42
CA LEU A 68 9.74 -15.80 -23.20
C LEU A 68 9.69 -14.31 -23.52
N LEU A 69 10.45 -13.87 -24.53
CA LEU A 69 10.44 -12.47 -24.95
C LEU A 69 9.05 -12.07 -25.48
N THR A 70 8.42 -12.92 -26.31
CA THR A 70 7.05 -12.73 -26.80
C THR A 70 6.06 -12.69 -25.64
N ALA A 71 6.17 -13.60 -24.66
CA ALA A 71 5.34 -13.55 -23.46
C ALA A 71 5.53 -12.24 -22.69
N TYR A 72 6.78 -11.80 -22.51
CA TYR A 72 7.07 -10.55 -21.82
C TYR A 72 6.42 -9.36 -22.53
N VAL A 73 6.65 -9.20 -23.83
CA VAL A 73 6.13 -8.07 -24.61
C VAL A 73 4.59 -8.03 -24.57
N ILE A 74 3.92 -9.16 -24.82
CA ILE A 74 2.45 -9.22 -24.83
C ILE A 74 1.88 -8.92 -23.45
N PHE A 75 2.31 -9.66 -22.43
CA PHE A 75 1.68 -9.57 -21.10
C PHE A 75 2.09 -8.29 -20.36
N ASN A 76 3.34 -7.84 -20.49
CA ASN A 76 3.75 -6.56 -19.90
C ASN A 76 3.01 -5.40 -20.57
N GLY A 77 2.80 -5.43 -21.89
CA GLY A 77 2.00 -4.43 -22.60
C GLY A 77 0.54 -4.41 -22.17
N LEU A 78 -0.07 -5.59 -21.95
CA LEU A 78 -1.44 -5.69 -21.43
C LEU A 78 -1.55 -5.11 -20.01
N PHE A 79 -0.60 -5.43 -19.13
CA PHE A 79 -0.60 -4.88 -17.77
C PHE A 79 -0.25 -3.40 -17.71
N LEU A 80 0.58 -2.91 -18.63
CA LEU A 80 0.84 -1.48 -18.81
C LEU A 80 -0.46 -0.74 -19.14
N PHE A 81 -1.26 -1.27 -20.08
CA PHE A 81 -2.55 -0.69 -20.43
C PHE A 81 -3.53 -0.72 -19.25
N TYR A 82 -3.61 -1.85 -18.55
CA TYR A 82 -4.43 -1.96 -17.34
C TYR A 82 -4.04 -0.92 -16.27
N ARG A 83 -2.73 -0.72 -16.01
CA ARG A 83 -2.27 0.26 -15.03
C ARG A 83 -2.48 1.71 -15.49
N LEU A 84 -2.29 2.00 -16.78
CA LEU A 84 -2.60 3.31 -17.34
C LEU A 84 -4.08 3.65 -17.15
N TYR A 85 -4.97 2.67 -17.37
CA TYR A 85 -6.40 2.83 -17.14
C TYR A 85 -6.75 2.99 -15.65
N GLU A 86 -6.19 2.15 -14.77
CA GLU A 86 -6.55 2.15 -13.33
C GLU A 86 -5.92 3.31 -12.55
N LYS A 87 -4.67 3.69 -12.88
CA LYS A 87 -3.87 4.63 -12.07
C LYS A 87 -3.32 5.82 -12.86
N GLY A 88 -3.66 5.98 -14.14
CA GLY A 88 -3.17 7.10 -14.98
C GLY A 88 -1.65 7.12 -15.22
N THR A 89 -0.90 6.11 -14.75
CA THR A 89 0.56 6.12 -14.69
C THR A 89 1.14 4.94 -15.47
N PHE A 90 2.27 5.17 -16.16
CA PHE A 90 2.96 4.13 -16.90
C PHE A 90 4.48 4.35 -16.98
N THR A 91 5.23 3.26 -16.92
CA THR A 91 6.70 3.21 -16.94
C THR A 91 7.13 2.02 -17.79
N LEU A 92 7.75 2.29 -18.93
CA LEU A 92 8.15 1.23 -19.88
C LEU A 92 9.26 0.32 -19.36
N ILE A 93 10.11 0.84 -18.47
CA ILE A 93 11.31 0.16 -17.96
C ILE A 93 11.04 -0.69 -16.71
N GLN A 94 9.86 -0.56 -16.10
CA GLN A 94 9.49 -1.35 -14.93
C GLN A 94 8.51 -2.45 -15.34
N PRO A 95 8.83 -3.72 -15.08
CA PRO A 95 7.91 -4.80 -15.41
C PRO A 95 6.72 -4.84 -14.43
N TYR A 96 5.52 -5.00 -14.97
CA TYR A 96 4.29 -5.00 -14.19
C TYR A 96 3.90 -6.38 -13.65
N TYR A 97 3.42 -6.38 -12.40
CA TYR A 97 2.89 -7.54 -11.68
C TYR A 97 3.77 -8.79 -11.76
N VAL A 98 3.46 -9.75 -12.64
CA VAL A 98 4.17 -11.03 -12.78
C VAL A 98 5.32 -10.97 -13.79
N CYS A 99 5.36 -9.95 -14.66
CA CYS A 99 6.28 -9.89 -15.79
C CYS A 99 7.76 -9.76 -15.40
N TRP A 100 8.05 -9.34 -14.17
CA TRP A 100 9.43 -9.27 -13.67
C TRP A 100 10.13 -10.63 -13.72
N TYR A 101 9.39 -11.70 -13.44
CA TYR A 101 9.96 -13.05 -13.42
C TYR A 101 10.28 -13.53 -14.83
N LEU A 102 9.59 -13.04 -15.88
CA LEU A 102 9.94 -13.34 -17.27
C LEU A 102 11.29 -12.73 -17.66
N ILE A 103 11.52 -11.46 -17.30
CA ILE A 103 12.82 -10.81 -17.50
C ILE A 103 13.89 -11.58 -16.72
N ALA A 104 13.62 -11.89 -15.44
CA ALA A 104 14.55 -12.64 -14.60
C ALA A 104 14.91 -13.99 -15.21
N LEU A 105 13.93 -14.74 -15.74
CA LEU A 105 14.19 -16.00 -16.44
C LEU A 105 15.05 -15.82 -17.70
N ILE A 106 14.84 -14.77 -18.50
CA ILE A 106 15.67 -14.48 -19.67
C ILE A 106 17.13 -14.25 -19.24
N VAL A 107 17.33 -13.37 -18.25
CA VAL A 107 18.65 -13.02 -17.71
C VAL A 107 19.33 -14.24 -17.11
N TRP A 108 18.67 -14.93 -16.18
CA TRP A 108 19.25 -16.08 -15.50
C TRP A 108 19.53 -17.24 -16.44
N ARG A 109 18.63 -17.59 -17.38
CA ARG A 109 18.86 -18.69 -18.34
C ARG A 109 19.99 -18.38 -19.32
N TYR A 110 20.18 -17.10 -19.66
CA TYR A 110 21.28 -16.69 -20.52
C TYR A 110 22.61 -16.70 -19.75
N ILE A 111 22.68 -16.04 -18.59
CA ILE A 111 23.95 -15.79 -17.92
C ILE A 111 24.42 -17.00 -17.11
N THR A 112 23.53 -17.68 -16.36
CA THR A 112 23.87 -18.76 -15.42
C THR A 112 24.77 -19.84 -16.03
N PRO A 113 24.46 -20.43 -17.21
CA PRO A 113 25.31 -21.47 -17.79
C PRO A 113 26.74 -21.00 -18.12
N ARG A 114 26.93 -19.70 -18.39
CA ARG A 114 28.24 -19.12 -18.75
C ARG A 114 29.11 -18.90 -17.53
N ILE A 115 28.50 -18.56 -16.39
CA ILE A 115 29.22 -18.27 -15.14
C ILE A 115 29.34 -19.51 -14.25
N ALA A 116 28.42 -20.48 -14.32
CA ALA A 116 28.41 -21.66 -13.44
C ALA A 116 29.66 -22.55 -13.54
N LYS A 117 30.50 -22.37 -14.56
CA LYS A 117 31.80 -23.05 -14.69
C LYS A 117 32.84 -22.61 -13.64
N PHE A 118 32.68 -21.43 -13.03
CA PHE A 118 33.61 -20.92 -12.02
C PHE A 118 33.24 -21.44 -10.63
N ARG A 119 34.25 -21.92 -9.87
CA ARG A 119 34.06 -22.56 -8.55
C ARG A 119 33.34 -21.67 -7.54
N PHE A 120 33.61 -20.37 -7.54
CA PHE A 120 33.09 -19.42 -6.55
C PHE A 120 31.78 -18.74 -6.99
N THR A 121 31.17 -19.16 -8.09
CA THR A 121 29.97 -18.48 -8.63
C THR A 121 28.82 -18.44 -7.64
N PHE A 122 28.50 -19.57 -6.99
CA PHE A 122 27.39 -19.61 -6.04
C PHE A 122 27.63 -18.73 -4.81
N PRO A 123 28.78 -18.81 -4.10
CA PRO A 123 29.10 -17.88 -3.02
C PRO A 123 29.08 -16.41 -3.43
N ILE A 124 29.59 -16.08 -4.63
CA ILE A 124 29.57 -14.70 -5.15
C ILE A 124 28.14 -14.23 -5.37
N LEU A 125 27.29 -15.04 -6.01
CA LEU A 125 25.88 -14.66 -6.21
C LEU A 125 25.14 -14.51 -4.89
N LEU A 126 25.44 -15.35 -3.89
CA LEU A 126 24.88 -15.21 -2.54
C LEU A 126 25.36 -13.91 -1.88
N ALA A 127 26.65 -13.60 -1.95
CA ALA A 127 27.15 -12.33 -1.43
C ALA A 127 26.50 -11.13 -2.14
N VAL A 128 26.41 -11.16 -3.47
CA VAL A 128 25.74 -10.11 -4.26
C VAL A 128 24.28 -9.95 -3.86
N SER A 129 23.53 -11.04 -3.66
CA SER A 129 22.11 -10.99 -3.25
C SER A 129 21.86 -10.37 -1.87
N LEU A 130 22.86 -10.41 -0.99
CA LEU A 130 22.82 -9.78 0.32
C LEU A 130 23.30 -8.33 0.24
N VAL A 131 24.42 -8.09 -0.45
CA VAL A 131 25.01 -6.75 -0.56
C VAL A 131 24.15 -5.81 -1.40
N CYS A 132 23.45 -6.31 -2.43
CA CYS A 132 22.62 -5.45 -3.30
C CYS A 132 21.46 -4.78 -2.56
N GLY A 133 21.06 -5.29 -1.39
CA GLY A 133 20.05 -4.63 -0.57
C GLY A 133 20.52 -3.31 0.04
N PHE A 134 21.83 -3.08 0.20
CA PHE A 134 22.35 -1.80 0.75
C PHE A 134 22.38 -0.66 -0.28
N ALA A 135 22.24 -0.97 -1.57
CA ALA A 135 22.27 0.02 -2.63
C ALA A 135 20.83 0.42 -2.99
N SER A 136 20.39 1.59 -2.52
CA SER A 136 19.05 2.12 -2.77
C SER A 136 18.79 2.36 -4.27
N GLU A 137 19.85 2.54 -5.07
CA GLU A 137 19.77 2.70 -6.53
C GLU A 137 19.42 1.39 -7.25
N ILE A 138 19.63 0.24 -6.61
CA ILE A 138 19.22 -1.07 -7.13
C ILE A 138 17.72 -1.23 -6.89
N THR A 139 16.94 -0.51 -7.68
CA THR A 139 15.48 -0.48 -7.59
C THR A 139 14.85 -1.61 -8.40
N ASN A 140 13.53 -1.53 -8.54
CA ASN A 140 12.75 -2.45 -9.35
C ASN A 140 12.74 -2.10 -10.85
N ILE A 141 13.54 -1.12 -11.29
CA ILE A 141 13.80 -0.85 -12.71
C ILE A 141 14.39 -2.12 -13.35
N PHE A 142 13.78 -2.58 -14.46
CA PHE A 142 14.05 -3.89 -15.08
C PHE A 142 14.01 -5.10 -14.13
N ALA A 143 13.35 -4.95 -12.97
CA ALA A 143 13.37 -5.90 -11.86
C ALA A 143 14.76 -6.24 -11.31
N LEU A 144 15.72 -5.30 -11.40
CA LEU A 144 17.12 -5.55 -11.05
C LEU A 144 17.30 -6.07 -9.62
N ALA A 145 16.67 -5.43 -8.63
CA ALA A 145 16.70 -5.89 -7.23
C ALA A 145 16.33 -7.37 -7.10
N ARG A 146 15.19 -7.75 -7.68
CA ARG A 146 14.65 -9.12 -7.64
C ARG A 146 15.54 -10.11 -8.40
N ILE A 147 16.08 -9.70 -9.54
CA ILE A 147 16.97 -10.53 -10.36
C ILE A 147 18.24 -10.89 -9.58
N LEU A 148 18.85 -9.93 -8.90
CA LEU A 148 20.05 -10.15 -8.10
C LEU A 148 19.74 -10.98 -6.85
N SER A 149 18.68 -10.61 -6.12
CA SER A 149 18.30 -11.25 -4.86
C SER A 149 17.90 -12.72 -5.01
N PHE A 150 17.16 -13.09 -6.07
CA PHE A 150 16.69 -14.47 -6.27
C PHE A 150 17.66 -15.35 -7.08
N TRP A 151 18.75 -14.80 -7.63
CA TRP A 151 19.71 -15.56 -8.44
C TRP A 151 20.33 -16.77 -7.70
N PRO A 152 20.70 -16.69 -6.41
CA PRO A 152 21.26 -17.85 -5.71
C PRO A 152 20.35 -19.08 -5.76
N PHE A 153 19.03 -18.92 -5.66
CA PHE A 153 18.09 -20.03 -5.75
C PHE A 153 18.07 -20.63 -7.16
N PHE A 154 18.06 -19.79 -8.20
CA PHE A 154 18.15 -20.26 -9.58
C PHE A 154 19.46 -21.00 -9.85
N MET A 155 20.59 -20.45 -9.40
CA MET A 155 21.90 -21.09 -9.52
C MET A 155 21.93 -22.42 -8.75
N GLY A 156 21.41 -22.46 -7.52
CA GLY A 156 21.30 -23.66 -6.71
C GLY A 156 20.55 -24.76 -7.46
N GLY A 157 19.40 -24.41 -8.05
CA GLY A 157 18.64 -25.31 -8.91
C GLY A 157 19.40 -25.77 -10.15
N TYR A 158 20.11 -24.86 -10.82
CA TYR A 158 20.94 -25.19 -11.98
C TYR A 158 22.08 -26.15 -11.66
N LEU A 159 22.69 -26.02 -10.48
CA LEU A 159 23.77 -26.91 -10.02
C LEU A 159 23.23 -28.27 -9.56
N PHE A 160 22.01 -28.31 -9.03
CA PHE A 160 21.35 -29.50 -8.52
C PHE A 160 21.11 -30.57 -9.61
N GLN A 161 21.49 -31.82 -9.36
CA GLN A 161 21.38 -32.90 -10.34
C GLN A 161 20.27 -33.90 -10.00
N LYS A 162 19.73 -34.59 -11.01
CA LYS A 162 18.71 -35.65 -10.84
C LYS A 162 19.13 -36.76 -9.86
N GLN A 163 20.42 -37.08 -9.81
CA GLN A 163 20.96 -38.10 -8.92
C GLN A 163 20.93 -37.67 -7.44
N ASP A 164 21.01 -36.37 -7.17
CA ASP A 164 21.05 -35.83 -5.82
C ASP A 164 19.70 -36.02 -5.13
N ILE A 165 18.59 -35.85 -5.85
CA ILE A 165 17.23 -36.10 -5.34
C ILE A 165 17.05 -37.55 -4.94
N LYS A 166 17.48 -38.50 -5.79
CA LYS A 166 17.36 -39.92 -5.48
C LYS A 166 18.17 -40.29 -4.24
N LYS A 167 19.39 -39.75 -4.10
CA LYS A 167 20.24 -39.94 -2.91
C LYS A 167 19.59 -39.34 -1.67
N LEU A 168 19.10 -38.10 -1.76
CA LEU A 168 18.45 -37.40 -0.66
C LEU A 168 17.19 -38.11 -0.18
N ARG A 169 16.29 -38.50 -1.09
CA ARG A 169 15.04 -39.22 -0.73
C ARG A 169 15.27 -40.66 -0.26
N LYS A 170 16.43 -41.25 -0.57
CA LYS A 170 16.84 -42.53 0.03
C LYS A 170 17.35 -42.34 1.46
N LYS A 171 18.01 -41.20 1.73
CA LYS A 171 18.60 -40.88 3.05
C LYS A 171 17.58 -40.30 4.02
N TYR A 172 16.65 -39.48 3.53
CA TYR A 172 15.65 -38.76 4.32
C TYR A 172 14.24 -39.14 3.87
N SER A 173 13.40 -39.54 4.82
CA SER A 173 12.00 -39.89 4.56
C SER A 173 11.12 -38.65 4.40
N SER A 174 9.87 -38.84 3.97
CA SER A 174 8.88 -37.77 3.92
C SER A 174 8.61 -37.13 5.29
N LEU A 175 8.90 -37.83 6.40
CA LEU A 175 8.81 -37.28 7.77
C LEU A 175 9.78 -36.10 7.98
N TRP A 176 10.99 -36.18 7.43
CA TRP A 176 11.93 -35.04 7.45
C TRP A 176 11.40 -33.87 6.64
N GLY A 177 10.73 -34.16 5.51
CA GLY A 177 10.07 -33.13 4.73
C GLY A 177 8.96 -32.42 5.53
N LEU A 178 8.15 -33.17 6.29
CA LEU A 178 7.14 -32.61 7.18
C LEU A 178 7.77 -31.80 8.32
N ALA A 179 8.85 -32.29 8.92
CA ALA A 179 9.57 -31.59 9.97
C ALA A 179 10.15 -30.25 9.47
N PHE A 180 10.76 -30.23 8.29
CA PHE A 180 11.23 -28.97 7.66
C PHE A 180 10.08 -28.03 7.29
N GLY A 181 8.94 -28.57 6.86
CA GLY A 181 7.74 -27.78 6.60
C GLY A 181 7.18 -27.14 7.86
N LEU A 182 7.12 -27.90 8.96
CA LEU A 182 6.68 -27.38 10.26
C LEU A 182 7.66 -26.34 10.80
N PHE A 183 8.97 -26.62 10.75
CA PHE A 183 10.00 -25.66 11.16
C PHE A 183 9.87 -24.36 10.37
N PHE A 184 9.75 -24.45 9.04
CA PHE A 184 9.50 -23.31 8.17
C PHE A 184 8.26 -22.51 8.60
N LEU A 185 7.11 -23.16 8.78
CA LEU A 185 5.87 -22.48 9.17
C LEU A 185 6.00 -21.78 10.51
N VAL A 186 6.57 -22.45 11.52
CA VAL A 186 6.82 -21.87 12.84
C VAL A 186 7.77 -20.67 12.75
N SER A 187 8.86 -20.80 12.00
CA SER A 187 9.83 -19.71 11.81
C SER A 187 9.22 -18.50 11.11
N VAL A 188 8.35 -18.70 10.12
CA VAL A 188 7.65 -17.58 9.47
C VAL A 188 6.65 -16.94 10.43
N ILE A 189 5.85 -17.72 11.15
CA ILE A 189 4.86 -17.18 12.09
C ILE A 189 5.57 -16.35 13.15
N GLN A 190 6.57 -16.92 13.83
CA GLN A 190 7.36 -16.20 14.84
C GLN A 190 8.12 -15.02 14.24
N GLY A 191 8.70 -15.19 13.05
CA GLY A 191 9.43 -14.12 12.37
C GLY A 191 8.52 -12.95 12.01
N SER A 192 7.29 -13.22 11.54
CA SER A 192 6.31 -12.19 11.22
C SER A 192 5.89 -11.39 12.44
N THR A 193 5.73 -12.04 13.59
CA THR A 193 5.40 -11.39 14.86
C THR A 193 6.58 -10.65 15.50
N LEU A 194 7.81 -11.13 15.32
CA LEU A 194 9.00 -10.57 15.98
C LEU A 194 9.68 -9.46 15.18
N PHE A 195 9.67 -9.54 13.84
CA PHE A 195 10.45 -8.66 12.98
C PHE A 195 9.61 -7.73 12.11
N HIS A 196 8.27 -7.78 12.23
CA HIS A 196 7.32 -7.00 11.41
C HIS A 196 7.72 -7.01 9.94
N ILE A 197 7.68 -8.20 9.34
CA ILE A 197 8.19 -8.40 7.99
C ILE A 197 7.27 -7.66 6.99
N THR A 198 7.87 -6.86 6.11
CA THR A 198 7.17 -5.95 5.19
C THR A 198 7.10 -6.50 3.76
N ASP A 199 6.25 -5.95 2.88
CA ASP A 199 6.21 -6.35 1.47
C ASP A 199 7.57 -6.19 0.77
N ALA A 200 8.31 -5.13 1.12
CA ALA A 200 9.68 -4.87 0.65
C ALA A 200 10.65 -6.02 1.01
N ASP A 201 10.48 -6.64 2.18
CA ASP A 201 11.32 -7.75 2.63
C ASP A 201 11.11 -9.02 1.78
N TYR A 202 9.86 -9.44 1.54
CA TYR A 202 9.60 -10.65 0.74
C TYR A 202 9.79 -10.41 -0.77
N THR A 203 9.57 -9.18 -1.24
CA THR A 203 9.85 -8.80 -2.63
C THR A 203 11.33 -8.49 -2.88
N MET A 204 12.16 -8.53 -1.84
CA MET A 204 13.61 -8.35 -1.89
C MET A 204 14.06 -6.99 -2.44
N MET A 205 13.34 -5.93 -2.08
CA MET A 205 13.70 -4.53 -2.36
C MET A 205 14.93 -4.10 -1.54
N PRO A 206 15.54 -2.93 -1.81
CA PRO A 206 16.58 -2.38 -0.94
C PRO A 206 16.17 -2.33 0.53
N TYR A 207 17.15 -2.44 1.43
CA TYR A 207 16.94 -2.45 2.87
C TYR A 207 16.53 -1.06 3.35
N ALA A 208 15.43 -0.98 4.10
CA ALA A 208 15.07 0.24 4.82
C ALA A 208 16.12 0.59 5.90
N GLU A 209 16.73 -0.42 6.50
CA GLU A 209 17.77 -0.28 7.52
C GLU A 209 18.84 -1.38 7.38
N PRO A 210 20.12 -1.12 7.72
CA PRO A 210 21.19 -2.09 7.58
C PRO A 210 20.94 -3.46 8.23
N ALA A 211 20.20 -3.50 9.34
CA ALA A 211 19.90 -4.72 10.07
C ALA A 211 19.00 -5.70 9.28
N ARG A 212 18.25 -5.23 8.28
CA ARG A 212 17.37 -6.07 7.44
C ARG A 212 18.13 -7.11 6.61
N VAL A 213 19.46 -6.98 6.49
CA VAL A 213 20.31 -8.03 5.92
C VAL A 213 20.17 -9.36 6.68
N PHE A 214 20.06 -9.31 8.02
CA PHE A 214 19.89 -10.51 8.84
C PHE A 214 18.54 -11.16 8.59
N LEU A 215 17.48 -10.35 8.44
CA LEU A 215 16.15 -10.83 8.09
C LEU A 215 16.16 -11.50 6.69
N ARG A 216 16.85 -10.93 5.70
CA ARG A 216 17.00 -11.57 4.38
C ARG A 216 17.72 -12.92 4.47
N VAL A 217 18.75 -13.04 5.31
CA VAL A 217 19.42 -14.32 5.56
C VAL A 217 18.45 -15.33 6.17
N ILE A 218 17.63 -14.93 7.14
CA ILE A 218 16.59 -15.78 7.75
C ILE A 218 15.56 -16.21 6.71
N LEU A 219 15.05 -15.28 5.88
CA LEU A 219 14.12 -15.57 4.80
C LEU A 219 14.72 -16.54 3.78
N PHE A 220 16.00 -16.40 3.45
CA PHE A 220 16.69 -17.34 2.56
C PHE A 220 16.80 -18.74 3.15
N ALA A 221 17.11 -18.84 4.44
CA ALA A 221 17.13 -20.12 5.15
C ALA A 221 15.73 -20.76 5.17
N CYS A 222 14.68 -19.98 5.50
CA CYS A 222 13.29 -20.43 5.49
C CYS A 222 12.87 -20.94 4.11
N ALA A 223 13.19 -20.19 3.06
CA ALA A 223 12.94 -20.61 1.68
C ALA A 223 13.67 -21.93 1.35
N GLY A 224 14.92 -22.09 1.81
CA GLY A 224 15.67 -23.34 1.68
C GLY A 224 14.97 -24.53 2.34
N PHE A 225 14.49 -24.37 3.58
CA PHE A 225 13.72 -25.40 4.29
C PHE A 225 12.41 -25.75 3.59
N ALA A 226 11.67 -24.74 3.09
CA ALA A 226 10.45 -24.96 2.31
C ALA A 226 10.73 -25.73 1.00
N ILE A 227 11.81 -25.39 0.28
CA ILE A 227 12.23 -26.12 -0.93
C ILE A 227 12.54 -27.58 -0.59
N LEU A 228 13.32 -27.85 0.47
CA LEU A 228 13.62 -29.21 0.91
C LEU A 228 12.36 -29.97 1.34
N SER A 229 11.45 -29.32 2.05
CA SER A 229 10.15 -29.88 2.44
C SER A 229 9.37 -30.34 1.21
N ILE A 230 9.24 -29.48 0.19
CA ILE A 230 8.56 -29.83 -1.07
C ILE A 230 9.27 -30.99 -1.77
N LEU A 231 10.60 -30.97 -1.89
CA LEU A 231 11.34 -32.03 -2.57
C LEU A 231 11.19 -33.41 -1.90
N PHE A 232 11.01 -33.45 -0.58
CA PHE A 232 10.91 -34.71 0.17
C PHE A 232 9.48 -35.23 0.27
N THR A 233 8.51 -34.34 0.47
CA THR A 233 7.09 -34.70 0.62
C THR A 233 6.40 -34.97 -0.70
N MET A 234 6.82 -34.30 -1.78
CA MET A 234 6.09 -34.36 -3.05
C MET A 234 6.19 -35.77 -3.68
N PRO A 235 5.06 -36.42 -4.02
CA PRO A 235 5.09 -37.77 -4.55
C PRO A 235 5.56 -37.78 -6.01
N ASP A 236 6.31 -38.82 -6.40
CA ASP A 236 6.69 -39.06 -7.80
C ASP A 236 5.67 -39.97 -8.52
N LYS A 237 4.37 -39.65 -8.32
CA LYS A 237 3.24 -40.27 -9.02
C LYS A 237 2.28 -39.17 -9.49
N LYS A 238 1.53 -39.46 -10.55
CA LYS A 238 0.56 -38.50 -11.10
C LYS A 238 -0.51 -38.17 -10.06
N LEU A 239 -0.62 -36.90 -9.70
CA LEU A 239 -1.75 -36.34 -8.96
C LEU A 239 -2.65 -35.66 -10.00
N PRO A 240 -3.90 -36.11 -10.22
CA PRO A 240 -4.68 -35.74 -11.40
C PRO A 240 -4.72 -34.23 -11.71
N LEU A 241 -5.02 -33.41 -10.71
CA LEU A 241 -5.12 -31.95 -10.87
C LEU A 241 -3.76 -31.26 -10.76
N ILE A 242 -3.03 -31.51 -9.66
CA ILE A 242 -1.77 -30.83 -9.35
C ILE A 242 -0.71 -31.09 -10.43
N SER A 243 -0.57 -32.33 -10.93
CA SER A 243 0.35 -32.63 -12.04
C SER A 243 -0.02 -31.86 -13.31
N SER A 244 -1.32 -31.67 -13.59
CA SER A 244 -1.79 -30.89 -14.74
C SER A 244 -1.45 -29.42 -14.59
N TRP A 245 -1.71 -28.84 -13.42
CA TRP A 245 -1.37 -27.44 -13.15
C TRP A 245 0.13 -27.18 -13.25
N GLY A 246 0.97 -28.09 -12.76
CA GLY A 246 2.41 -27.93 -12.90
C GLY A 246 2.91 -28.13 -14.33
N LYS A 247 2.31 -29.05 -15.09
CA LYS A 247 2.54 -29.21 -16.53
C LYS A 247 2.25 -27.91 -17.28
N ASN A 248 1.13 -27.28 -16.96
CA ASN A 248 0.59 -26.10 -17.63
C ASN A 248 0.81 -24.79 -16.83
N SER A 249 1.79 -24.78 -15.92
CA SER A 249 2.02 -23.67 -14.97
C SER A 249 2.25 -22.33 -15.64
N MET A 250 2.87 -22.29 -16.83
CA MET A 250 3.05 -21.06 -17.61
C MET A 250 1.72 -20.41 -18.01
N SER A 251 0.68 -21.22 -18.29
CA SER A 251 -0.65 -20.73 -18.63
C SER A 251 -1.30 -20.00 -17.46
N ILE A 252 -1.31 -20.67 -16.30
CA ILE A 252 -1.84 -20.09 -15.06
C ILE A 252 -1.02 -18.83 -14.69
N PHE A 253 0.32 -18.92 -14.74
CA PHE A 253 1.21 -17.82 -14.40
C PHE A 253 0.95 -16.54 -15.20
N LEU A 254 0.74 -16.63 -16.52
CA LEU A 254 0.53 -15.45 -17.35
C LEU A 254 -0.90 -14.89 -17.26
N LEU A 255 -1.90 -15.74 -17.00
CA LEU A 255 -3.30 -15.35 -17.11
C LEU A 255 -3.98 -15.04 -15.77
N HIS A 256 -3.51 -15.56 -14.64
CA HIS A 256 -4.25 -15.43 -13.37
C HIS A 256 -4.45 -13.99 -12.90
N ARG A 257 -3.49 -13.09 -13.13
CA ARG A 257 -3.58 -11.69 -12.66
C ARG A 257 -4.76 -10.93 -13.27
N PHE A 258 -5.21 -11.29 -14.48
CA PHE A 258 -6.41 -10.70 -15.07
C PHE A 258 -7.69 -11.01 -14.29
N PHE A 259 -7.66 -12.04 -13.44
CA PHE A 259 -8.77 -12.42 -12.57
C PHE A 259 -8.54 -11.96 -11.14
N THR A 260 -7.32 -12.11 -10.61
CA THR A 260 -7.04 -11.74 -9.21
C THR A 260 -7.00 -10.23 -8.98
N LEU A 261 -6.56 -9.43 -9.97
CA LEU A 261 -6.55 -7.97 -9.86
C LEU A 261 -7.95 -7.37 -9.62
N PRO A 262 -8.95 -7.64 -10.48
CA PRO A 262 -10.30 -7.14 -10.21
C PRO A 262 -10.92 -7.82 -8.98
N ALA A 263 -10.64 -9.10 -8.73
CA ALA A 263 -11.24 -9.83 -7.62
C ALA A 263 -10.91 -9.24 -6.25
N GLY A 264 -9.74 -8.62 -6.06
CA GLY A 264 -9.42 -7.94 -4.79
C GLY A 264 -10.43 -6.87 -4.40
N LYS A 265 -11.13 -6.27 -5.36
CA LYS A 265 -12.19 -5.25 -5.13
C LYS A 265 -13.59 -5.84 -4.98
N LEU A 266 -13.73 -7.17 -5.11
CA LEU A 266 -15.03 -7.87 -5.10
C LEU A 266 -15.32 -8.57 -3.77
N PHE A 267 -14.36 -8.63 -2.84
CA PHE A 267 -14.61 -9.23 -1.53
C PHE A 267 -15.49 -8.27 -0.72
N PRO A 268 -16.62 -8.74 -0.16
CA PRO A 268 -17.39 -7.98 0.82
C PRO A 268 -16.51 -7.62 2.03
N SER A 269 -16.67 -6.40 2.54
CA SER A 269 -15.88 -5.89 3.67
C SER A 269 -16.20 -6.56 5.01
N ASP A 270 -17.36 -7.18 5.13
CA ASP A 270 -17.87 -7.83 6.35
C ASP A 270 -17.37 -9.27 6.57
N LEU A 271 -16.52 -9.79 5.68
CA LEU A 271 -16.05 -11.16 5.76
C LEU A 271 -15.00 -11.36 6.88
N ARG A 272 -15.14 -12.47 7.61
CA ARG A 272 -14.12 -12.91 8.58
C ARG A 272 -12.91 -13.48 7.86
N SER A 273 -11.75 -13.46 8.53
CA SER A 273 -10.49 -14.03 8.00
C SER A 273 -10.64 -15.46 7.45
N ILE A 274 -11.42 -16.31 8.12
CA ILE A 274 -11.62 -17.71 7.69
C ILE A 274 -12.46 -17.81 6.41
N GLU A 275 -13.41 -16.90 6.21
CA GLU A 275 -14.26 -16.84 5.02
C GLU A 275 -13.44 -16.34 3.84
N ILE A 276 -12.62 -15.32 4.02
CA ILE A 276 -11.67 -14.81 3.01
C ILE A 276 -10.71 -15.90 2.57
N LEU A 277 -10.13 -16.63 3.52
CA LEU A 277 -9.26 -17.78 3.22
C LEU A 277 -10.01 -18.86 2.43
N GLY A 278 -11.24 -19.20 2.84
CA GLY A 278 -12.07 -20.20 2.18
C GLY A 278 -12.46 -19.81 0.74
N ILE A 279 -12.95 -18.59 0.56
CA ILE A 279 -13.36 -18.05 -0.75
C ILE A 279 -12.13 -17.92 -1.66
N SER A 280 -11.03 -17.35 -1.18
CA SER A 280 -9.78 -17.21 -1.94
C SER A 280 -9.24 -18.57 -2.36
N PHE A 281 -9.31 -19.59 -1.50
CA PHE A 281 -8.90 -20.95 -1.83
C PHE A 281 -9.80 -21.55 -2.92
N ALA A 282 -11.12 -21.41 -2.80
CA ALA A 282 -12.09 -21.91 -3.77
C ALA A 282 -11.91 -21.24 -5.15
N LEU A 283 -11.80 -19.92 -5.19
CA LEU A 283 -11.56 -19.15 -6.42
C LEU A 283 -10.22 -19.54 -7.06
N SER A 284 -9.17 -19.73 -6.27
CA SER A 284 -7.87 -20.20 -6.76
C SER A 284 -7.96 -21.58 -7.38
N PHE A 285 -8.73 -22.48 -6.74
CA PHE A 285 -8.94 -23.84 -7.24
C PHE A 285 -9.66 -23.83 -8.58
N VAL A 286 -10.77 -23.09 -8.69
CA VAL A 286 -11.52 -22.92 -9.94
C VAL A 286 -10.63 -22.31 -11.02
N LEU A 287 -9.89 -21.26 -10.70
CA LEU A 287 -9.03 -20.59 -11.67
C LEU A 287 -7.89 -21.49 -12.15
N CYS A 288 -7.28 -22.30 -11.28
CA CYS A 288 -6.28 -23.29 -11.68
C CYS A 288 -6.89 -24.41 -12.55
N LEU A 289 -8.14 -24.83 -12.34
CA LEU A 289 -8.83 -25.76 -13.24
C LEU A 289 -9.03 -25.16 -14.64
N LEU A 290 -9.50 -23.90 -14.70
CA LEU A 290 -9.77 -23.19 -15.96
C LEU A 290 -8.49 -22.90 -16.74
N LEU A 291 -7.43 -22.44 -16.08
CA LEU A 291 -6.20 -22.00 -16.73
C LEU A 291 -5.16 -23.12 -16.89
N GLY A 292 -5.26 -24.18 -16.08
CA GLY A 292 -4.28 -25.27 -16.00
C GLY A 292 -4.59 -26.50 -16.85
N ASN A 293 -5.59 -26.43 -17.74
CA ASN A 293 -5.92 -27.51 -18.66
C ASN A 293 -5.10 -27.43 -19.97
N ASP A 294 -5.04 -28.56 -20.69
CA ASP A 294 -4.22 -28.70 -21.90
C ASP A 294 -4.71 -27.85 -23.08
N TRP A 295 -6.01 -27.54 -23.13
CA TRP A 295 -6.58 -26.71 -24.19
C TRP A 295 -6.09 -25.27 -24.03
N THR A 296 -6.24 -24.67 -22.84
CA THR A 296 -5.78 -23.30 -22.55
C THR A 296 -4.28 -23.16 -22.81
N ALA A 297 -3.49 -24.13 -22.33
CA ALA A 297 -2.05 -24.15 -22.57
C ALA A 297 -1.70 -24.26 -24.07
N SER A 298 -2.43 -25.07 -24.85
CA SER A 298 -2.23 -25.21 -26.30
C SER A 298 -2.52 -23.90 -27.04
N VAL A 299 -3.62 -23.22 -26.70
CA VAL A 299 -3.97 -21.91 -27.27
C VAL A 299 -2.88 -20.89 -26.97
N LEU A 300 -2.47 -20.78 -25.70
CA LEU A 300 -1.41 -19.84 -25.30
C LEU A 300 -0.08 -20.15 -25.99
N ASN A 301 0.30 -21.42 -26.10
CA ASN A 301 1.53 -21.81 -26.79
C ASN A 301 1.54 -21.41 -28.27
N ARG A 302 0.39 -21.43 -28.96
CA ARG A 302 0.28 -20.96 -30.35
C ARG A 302 0.52 -19.45 -30.47
N ILE A 303 0.04 -18.69 -29.49
CA ILE A 303 0.24 -17.23 -29.42
C ILE A 303 1.73 -16.91 -29.14
N LEU A 304 2.33 -17.61 -28.17
CA LEU A 304 3.70 -17.32 -27.73
C LEU A 304 4.79 -17.83 -28.70
N SER A 305 4.47 -18.82 -29.54
CA SER A 305 5.39 -19.37 -30.54
C SER A 305 4.69 -19.50 -31.90
N PRO A 306 4.43 -18.39 -32.61
CA PRO A 306 3.71 -18.39 -33.88
C PRO A 306 4.49 -19.17 -34.95
N SER A 307 3.81 -20.04 -35.67
CA SER A 307 4.31 -20.56 -36.95
C SER A 307 3.85 -19.62 -38.08
N LYS A 308 4.56 -19.60 -39.23
CA LYS A 308 4.16 -18.81 -40.42
C LYS A 308 2.71 -19.08 -40.87
N LYS A 309 2.16 -20.27 -40.60
CA LYS A 309 0.77 -20.62 -40.95
C LYS A 309 -0.28 -20.04 -39.99
N ASN A 310 0.11 -19.60 -38.80
CA ASN A 310 -0.80 -19.19 -37.72
C ASN A 310 -0.74 -17.69 -37.41
N GLU A 311 -0.11 -16.87 -38.27
CA GLU A 311 0.12 -15.45 -38.02
C GLU A 311 -1.20 -14.66 -37.92
N SER A 312 -2.18 -14.96 -38.79
CA SER A 312 -3.52 -14.38 -38.72
C SER A 312 -4.23 -14.74 -37.42
N PHE A 313 -4.17 -16.01 -37.00
CA PHE A 313 -4.75 -16.47 -35.73
C PHE A 313 -4.10 -15.77 -34.53
N CYS A 314 -2.78 -15.56 -34.55
CA CYS A 314 -2.07 -14.87 -33.47
C CYS A 314 -2.48 -13.40 -33.37
N ARG A 315 -2.62 -12.69 -34.50
CA ARG A 315 -3.14 -11.32 -34.50
C ARG A 315 -4.55 -11.26 -33.91
N THR A 316 -5.45 -12.12 -34.38
CA THR A 316 -6.83 -12.20 -33.84
C THR A 316 -6.83 -12.54 -32.36
N ALA A 317 -6.04 -13.51 -31.92
CA ALA A 317 -5.98 -13.93 -30.52
C ALA A 317 -5.41 -12.84 -29.60
N ILE A 318 -4.39 -12.09 -30.03
CA ILE A 318 -3.85 -10.94 -29.27
C ILE A 318 -4.91 -9.84 -29.17
N VAL A 319 -5.58 -9.50 -30.27
CA VAL A 319 -6.66 -8.52 -30.28
C VAL A 319 -7.81 -8.97 -29.38
N SER A 320 -8.21 -10.23 -29.44
CA SER A 320 -9.21 -10.81 -28.53
C SER A 320 -8.74 -10.80 -27.08
N LEU A 321 -7.46 -11.02 -26.79
CA LEU A 321 -6.94 -10.94 -25.42
C LEU A 321 -7.04 -9.51 -24.90
N ILE A 322 -6.62 -8.52 -25.69
CA ILE A 322 -6.77 -7.10 -25.37
C ILE A 322 -8.25 -6.76 -25.16
N ALA A 323 -9.12 -7.16 -26.10
CA ALA A 323 -10.55 -6.91 -26.02
C ALA A 323 -11.19 -7.59 -24.80
N CYS A 324 -10.81 -8.81 -24.44
CA CYS A 324 -11.28 -9.50 -23.25
C CYS A 324 -10.73 -8.85 -21.97
N SER A 325 -9.50 -8.36 -21.95
CA SER A 325 -8.95 -7.60 -20.82
C SER A 325 -9.71 -6.29 -20.62
N VAL A 326 -9.98 -5.55 -21.71
CA VAL A 326 -10.81 -4.34 -21.70
C VAL A 326 -12.23 -4.68 -21.26
N ALA A 327 -12.84 -5.72 -21.82
CA ALA A 327 -14.19 -6.15 -21.48
C ALA A 327 -14.28 -6.63 -20.03
N ALA A 328 -13.28 -7.32 -19.49
CA ALA A 328 -13.25 -7.71 -18.08
C ALA A 328 -13.19 -6.49 -17.16
N VAL A 329 -12.39 -5.48 -17.50
CA VAL A 329 -12.33 -4.20 -16.79
C VAL A 329 -13.67 -3.46 -16.86
N VAL A 330 -14.27 -3.38 -18.05
CA VAL A 330 -15.57 -2.73 -18.27
C VAL A 330 -16.69 -3.49 -17.56
N ILE A 331 -16.74 -4.82 -17.65
CA ILE A 331 -17.74 -5.66 -16.97
C ILE A 331 -17.58 -5.50 -15.46
N VAL A 332 -16.36 -5.52 -14.92
CA VAL A 332 -16.16 -5.26 -13.50
C VAL A 332 -16.67 -3.86 -13.16
N HIS A 333 -16.34 -2.79 -13.89
CA HIS A 333 -16.88 -1.46 -13.59
C HIS A 333 -18.38 -1.27 -13.85
N SER A 334 -18.98 -2.01 -14.78
CA SER A 334 -20.39 -1.84 -15.18
C SER A 334 -21.34 -2.75 -14.40
N VAL A 335 -20.84 -3.91 -13.96
CA VAL A 335 -21.63 -4.92 -13.24
C VAL A 335 -21.39 -4.85 -11.74
N LEU A 336 -20.22 -4.38 -11.28
CA LEU A 336 -19.93 -4.21 -9.85
C LEU A 336 -20.95 -3.28 -9.16
N PRO A 337 -21.35 -2.12 -9.71
CA PRO A 337 -22.37 -1.28 -9.10
C PRO A 337 -23.73 -1.98 -8.98
N PHE A 338 -24.05 -2.92 -9.88
CA PHE A 338 -25.32 -3.66 -9.88
C PHE A 338 -25.31 -4.86 -8.93
N LEU A 339 -24.14 -5.44 -8.65
CA LEU A 339 -23.98 -6.55 -7.72
C LEU A 339 -23.80 -6.07 -6.27
N THR A 340 -23.23 -4.88 -6.06
CA THR A 340 -23.13 -4.25 -4.73
C THR A 340 -24.38 -3.45 -4.36
N SER A 341 -25.27 -3.13 -5.31
CA SER A 341 -26.51 -2.41 -5.05
C SER A 341 -27.64 -3.24 -4.43
N SER A 342 -27.40 -4.50 -3.99
CA SER A 342 -28.43 -5.31 -3.34
C SER A 342 -28.47 -5.12 -1.81
N SER A 343 -28.41 -3.90 -1.32
CA SER A 343 -28.96 -3.51 -0.01
C SER A 343 -29.02 -1.99 0.09
N ASN A 344 -30.00 -1.40 -0.60
CA ASN A 344 -30.78 -0.27 -0.12
C ASN A 344 -31.73 0.11 -1.25
N GLN A 345 -32.90 -0.52 -1.25
CA GLN A 345 -34.07 0.12 -1.83
C GLN A 345 -34.48 1.21 -0.85
N ASP A 346 -34.13 2.45 -1.17
CA ASP A 346 -35.04 3.54 -0.85
C ASP A 346 -35.58 4.16 -2.14
N SER A 347 -36.88 4.34 -2.14
CA SER A 347 -37.71 4.67 -3.30
C SER A 347 -37.93 6.18 -3.36
N GLY A 348 -37.23 6.85 -4.27
CA GLY A 348 -37.43 8.28 -4.54
C GLY A 348 -37.12 8.65 -5.98
N LYS A 349 -38.18 8.86 -6.77
CA LYS A 349 -38.37 9.46 -8.12
C LYS A 349 -37.14 9.81 -9.01
N PRO A 350 -37.26 9.63 -10.34
CA PRO A 350 -36.16 9.83 -11.28
C PRO A 350 -35.81 11.31 -11.42
N GLN A 351 -34.64 11.72 -10.93
CA GLN A 351 -34.00 12.96 -11.35
C GLN A 351 -33.28 12.74 -12.69
N VAL A 352 -33.59 13.63 -13.62
CA VAL A 352 -33.00 13.72 -14.95
C VAL A 352 -31.50 13.97 -14.80
N LYS A 353 -30.68 13.01 -15.21
CA LYS A 353 -29.24 13.22 -15.40
C LYS A 353 -29.01 14.26 -16.49
N THR A 354 -28.75 15.49 -16.09
CA THR A 354 -27.91 16.40 -16.85
C THR A 354 -26.59 16.47 -16.10
N ASP A 355 -25.57 15.88 -16.70
CA ASP A 355 -24.18 15.92 -16.26
C ASP A 355 -23.58 17.28 -16.67
N PRO A 356 -23.31 18.23 -15.74
CA PRO A 356 -22.68 19.48 -16.08
C PRO A 356 -21.23 19.42 -15.59
N ILE A 357 -20.29 19.25 -16.50
CA ILE A 357 -18.84 19.36 -16.21
C ILE A 357 -18.50 20.74 -15.61
N TYR A 358 -19.39 21.75 -15.74
CA TYR A 358 -19.37 22.98 -14.95
C TYR A 358 -20.80 23.36 -14.55
N GLY A 359 -21.17 23.07 -13.30
CA GLY A 359 -22.36 23.67 -12.70
C GLY A 359 -22.14 25.19 -12.59
N VAL A 360 -23.03 25.98 -13.16
CA VAL A 360 -23.05 27.43 -12.98
C VAL A 360 -24.10 27.74 -11.92
N MET A 361 -23.75 28.50 -10.90
CA MET A 361 -24.70 28.94 -9.87
C MET A 361 -25.85 29.71 -10.55
N SER A 362 -27.09 29.45 -10.11
CA SER A 362 -28.20 30.35 -10.43
C SER A 362 -27.97 31.73 -9.79
N GLU A 363 -28.65 32.76 -10.28
CA GLU A 363 -28.55 34.12 -9.71
C GLU A 363 -28.94 34.15 -8.22
N ALA A 364 -29.92 33.34 -7.81
CA ALA A 364 -30.30 33.19 -6.41
C ALA A 364 -29.18 32.53 -5.58
N GLN A 365 -28.58 31.44 -6.07
CA GLN A 365 -27.45 30.77 -5.40
C GLN A 365 -26.21 31.67 -5.32
N SER A 366 -25.96 32.50 -6.35
CA SER A 366 -24.88 33.49 -6.32
C SER A 366 -25.13 34.55 -5.24
N GLN A 367 -26.37 35.04 -5.10
CA GLN A 367 -26.71 36.01 -4.05
C GLN A 367 -26.61 35.40 -2.65
N GLU A 368 -27.03 34.14 -2.47
CA GLU A 368 -26.85 33.40 -1.21
C GLU A 368 -25.36 33.20 -0.90
N TYR A 369 -24.56 32.81 -1.89
CA TYR A 369 -23.11 32.68 -1.75
C TYR A 369 -22.42 34.00 -1.40
N ASP A 370 -22.85 35.11 -1.99
CA ASP A 370 -22.29 36.45 -1.71
C ASP A 370 -22.63 36.94 -0.29
N GLN A 371 -23.67 36.41 0.34
CA GLN A 371 -24.09 36.74 1.70
C GLN A 371 -23.67 35.70 2.75
N ALA A 372 -23.16 34.54 2.32
CA ALA A 372 -22.75 33.46 3.21
C ALA A 372 -21.43 33.79 3.92
N PHE A 373 -21.29 33.29 5.15
CA PHE A 373 -20.00 33.24 5.83
C PHE A 373 -19.13 32.16 5.19
N LYS A 374 -17.95 32.54 4.69
CA LYS A 374 -17.09 31.70 3.87
C LYS A 374 -15.93 31.16 4.70
N ILE A 375 -15.90 29.83 4.85
CA ILE A 375 -14.78 29.12 5.46
C ILE A 375 -13.93 28.52 4.34
N VAL A 376 -12.63 28.80 4.34
CA VAL A 376 -11.64 28.08 3.54
C VAL A 376 -10.85 27.15 4.45
N PHE A 377 -10.73 25.89 4.03
CA PHE A 377 -9.94 24.90 4.74
C PHE A 377 -8.86 24.36 3.83
N SER A 378 -7.62 24.40 4.31
CA SER A 378 -6.52 23.63 3.73
C SER A 378 -6.19 22.49 4.69
N GLY A 379 -6.18 21.26 4.16
CA GLY A 379 -5.52 20.16 4.86
C GLY A 379 -4.02 20.40 5.00
N ASP A 380 -3.34 19.39 5.52
CA ASP A 380 -1.89 19.14 5.61
C ASP A 380 -0.97 20.19 4.97
N LEU A 381 -0.64 21.25 5.73
CA LEU A 381 0.41 22.23 5.41
C LEU A 381 1.78 21.65 5.81
N ILE A 382 2.21 20.64 5.06
CA ILE A 382 3.40 19.83 5.33
C ILE A 382 4.55 20.12 4.37
N LEU A 383 5.77 20.21 4.91
CA LEU A 383 7.01 20.31 4.12
C LEU A 383 7.88 19.05 4.30
N LEU A 384 8.02 18.27 3.24
CA LEU A 384 9.01 17.20 3.15
C LEU A 384 10.40 17.76 2.83
N GLU A 385 11.43 16.91 2.90
CA GLU A 385 12.84 17.31 2.75
C GLU A 385 13.10 18.15 1.48
N ASP A 386 12.51 17.80 0.34
CA ASP A 386 12.74 18.51 -0.92
C ASP A 386 12.03 19.88 -0.96
N GLN A 387 10.87 20.00 -0.30
CA GLN A 387 10.14 21.27 -0.20
C GLN A 387 10.89 22.25 0.71
N VAL A 388 11.41 21.76 1.85
CA VAL A 388 12.27 22.59 2.72
C VAL A 388 13.48 23.09 1.95
N LYS A 389 14.21 22.21 1.24
CA LYS A 389 15.38 22.61 0.44
C LYS A 389 15.03 23.64 -0.63
N ARG A 390 13.88 23.50 -1.30
CA ARG A 390 13.42 24.43 -2.33
C ARG A 390 13.11 25.83 -1.77
N GLY A 391 12.65 25.92 -0.53
CA GLY A 391 12.39 27.19 0.14
C GLY A 391 13.64 27.99 0.48
N TYR A 392 14.83 27.38 0.46
CA TYR A 392 16.08 28.09 0.76
C TYR A 392 16.49 29.04 -0.38
N LYS A 393 16.67 30.32 -0.07
CA LYS A 393 17.11 31.35 -1.01
C LYS A 393 18.60 31.64 -0.81
N GLU A 394 19.46 31.11 -1.68
CA GLU A 394 20.92 31.30 -1.61
C GLU A 394 21.34 32.79 -1.60
N SER A 395 20.57 33.66 -2.26
CA SER A 395 20.85 35.09 -2.34
C SER A 395 20.75 35.83 -1.00
N SER A 396 19.84 35.41 -0.12
CA SER A 396 19.64 36.02 1.20
C SER A 396 20.17 35.16 2.34
N GLY A 397 20.43 33.87 2.08
CA GLY A 397 20.80 32.90 3.10
C GLY A 397 19.65 32.53 4.05
N THR A 398 18.41 32.80 3.65
CA THR A 398 17.19 32.59 4.45
C THR A 398 16.21 31.66 3.73
N TYR A 399 15.21 31.16 4.45
CA TYR A 399 14.09 30.42 3.86
C TYR A 399 12.95 31.39 3.51
N ASP A 400 12.26 31.12 2.41
CA ASP A 400 11.09 31.85 1.95
C ASP A 400 10.17 30.89 1.17
N PHE A 401 8.93 30.78 1.64
CA PHE A 401 7.91 29.86 1.14
C PHE A 401 6.66 30.57 0.59
N HIS A 402 6.70 31.89 0.39
CA HIS A 402 5.54 32.63 -0.12
C HIS A 402 5.08 32.16 -1.51
N ASP A 403 5.99 31.60 -2.30
CA ASP A 403 5.70 31.03 -3.62
C ASP A 403 4.82 29.76 -3.56
N CYS A 404 4.75 29.09 -2.40
CA CYS A 404 3.82 27.98 -2.19
C CYS A 404 2.35 28.40 -2.28
N PHE A 405 2.04 29.67 -1.98
CA PHE A 405 0.69 30.20 -1.92
C PHE A 405 0.37 31.17 -3.07
N GLU A 406 1.26 31.35 -4.05
CA GLU A 406 1.11 32.33 -5.14
C GLU A 406 -0.26 32.24 -5.84
N TYR A 407 -0.76 31.02 -6.05
CA TYR A 407 -2.00 30.77 -6.80
C TYR A 407 -3.24 30.58 -5.91
N THR A 408 -3.08 30.53 -4.59
CA THR A 408 -4.18 30.25 -3.65
C THR A 408 -4.41 31.38 -2.65
N LYS A 409 -3.46 32.31 -2.52
CA LYS A 409 -3.51 33.43 -1.57
C LYS A 409 -4.78 34.27 -1.70
N ASP A 410 -5.22 34.56 -2.92
CA ASP A 410 -6.44 35.37 -3.13
C ASP A 410 -7.69 34.65 -2.60
N GLU A 411 -7.83 33.35 -2.83
CA GLU A 411 -8.94 32.54 -2.31
C GLU A 411 -8.87 32.44 -0.77
N ILE A 412 -7.69 32.14 -0.22
CA ILE A 412 -7.47 32.03 1.24
C ILE A 412 -7.79 33.35 1.94
N SER A 413 -7.22 34.47 1.47
CA SER A 413 -7.36 35.77 2.11
C SER A 413 -8.71 36.46 1.88
N SER A 414 -9.50 35.99 0.91
CA SER A 414 -10.86 36.49 0.67
C SER A 414 -11.94 35.82 1.53
N ALA A 415 -11.60 34.73 2.23
CA ALA A 415 -12.52 34.02 3.11
C ALA A 415 -12.78 34.80 4.39
N ASP A 416 -13.97 34.60 4.99
CA ASP A 416 -14.26 35.12 6.31
C ASP A 416 -13.56 34.31 7.40
N LEU A 417 -13.19 33.05 7.15
CA LEU A 417 -12.36 32.27 8.06
C LEU A 417 -11.49 31.28 7.28
N ALA A 418 -10.18 31.46 7.30
CA ALA A 418 -9.21 30.53 6.69
C ALA A 418 -8.53 29.65 7.75
N ILE A 419 -8.69 28.34 7.62
CA ILE A 419 -8.16 27.33 8.55
C ILE A 419 -7.16 26.43 7.84
N GLY A 420 -6.00 26.19 8.45
CA GLY A 420 -4.97 25.29 7.95
C GLY A 420 -4.58 24.22 8.96
N VAL A 421 -4.02 23.10 8.50
CA VAL A 421 -3.40 22.10 9.39
C VAL A 421 -1.89 22.27 9.35
N LEU A 422 -1.28 22.80 10.42
CA LEU A 422 0.18 22.86 10.52
C LEU A 422 0.72 21.48 10.95
N GLU A 423 0.95 20.62 9.96
CA GLU A 423 1.29 19.21 10.16
C GLU A 423 2.78 18.97 10.46
N GLY A 424 3.27 19.58 11.54
CA GLY A 424 4.63 19.36 12.02
C GLY A 424 5.19 20.51 12.84
N PRO A 425 6.31 20.30 13.54
CA PRO A 425 6.85 21.29 14.45
C PRO A 425 7.73 22.34 13.73
N LEU A 426 7.65 23.58 14.19
CA LEU A 426 8.60 24.66 13.84
C LEU A 426 9.83 24.54 14.74
N VAL A 427 10.95 24.10 14.17
CA VAL A 427 12.15 23.75 14.95
C VAL A 427 13.20 24.85 14.98
N GLY A 428 13.20 25.77 14.01
CA GLY A 428 14.17 26.86 13.89
C GLY A 428 15.60 26.42 13.55
N ASP A 429 16.10 25.33 14.13
CA ASP A 429 17.41 24.73 13.86
C ASP A 429 17.40 23.95 12.54
N PRO A 430 18.20 24.36 11.54
CA PRO A 430 18.30 23.64 10.28
C PRO A 430 18.75 22.17 10.39
N SER A 431 19.43 21.79 11.48
CA SER A 431 19.82 20.40 11.73
C SER A 431 18.62 19.48 12.01
N LEU A 432 17.49 20.07 12.40
CA LEU A 432 16.24 19.39 12.73
C LEU A 432 15.16 19.53 11.64
N TYR A 433 15.47 20.16 10.50
CA TYR A 433 14.51 20.23 9.40
C TYR A 433 14.19 18.87 8.80
N SER A 434 13.06 18.81 8.09
CA SER A 434 12.47 17.58 7.55
C SER A 434 13.49 16.69 6.84
N ILE A 435 13.50 15.41 7.23
CA ILE A 435 14.31 14.36 6.62
C ILE A 435 13.34 13.34 6.01
N GLY A 436 13.60 12.95 4.77
CA GLY A 436 12.72 12.04 4.04
C GLY A 436 11.73 12.76 3.14
N ASN A 437 11.38 12.05 2.07
CA ASN A 437 10.25 12.35 1.21
C ASN A 437 9.38 11.10 1.10
N TYR A 438 8.16 11.26 0.59
CA TYR A 438 7.30 10.12 0.34
C TYR A 438 7.96 9.09 -0.59
N ASP A 439 7.91 7.81 -0.20
CA ASP A 439 8.46 6.65 -0.95
C ASP A 439 9.99 6.71 -1.23
N ASP A 440 10.76 7.52 -0.49
CA ASP A 440 12.22 7.60 -0.65
C ASP A 440 13.01 6.61 0.23
N GLY A 441 12.30 5.86 1.09
CA GLY A 441 12.86 4.82 1.95
C GLY A 441 13.57 5.33 3.20
N LYS A 442 13.53 6.63 3.50
CA LYS A 442 14.00 7.19 4.77
C LYS A 442 12.87 7.20 5.79
N ILE A 443 13.24 7.20 7.07
CA ILE A 443 12.29 7.52 8.14
C ILE A 443 11.92 8.98 7.98
N LEU A 444 10.63 9.25 7.84
CA LEU A 444 10.12 10.61 7.81
C LEU A 444 10.22 11.19 9.23
N HIS A 445 11.03 12.24 9.37
CA HIS A 445 11.10 13.05 10.60
C HIS A 445 10.86 14.50 10.21
N ILE A 446 9.66 14.98 10.46
CA ILE A 446 9.21 16.32 10.06
C ILE A 446 9.81 17.40 10.97
N GLY A 447 10.15 18.54 10.39
CA GLY A 447 10.59 19.73 11.11
C GLY A 447 10.73 20.92 10.16
N PHE A 448 10.13 22.05 10.52
CA PHE A 448 9.99 23.18 9.61
C PHE A 448 10.85 24.39 10.04
N PRO A 449 11.34 25.20 9.07
CA PRO A 449 11.81 26.55 9.35
C PRO A 449 10.65 27.45 9.80
N ASP A 450 10.92 28.44 10.65
CA ASP A 450 9.90 29.39 11.14
C ASP A 450 9.24 30.18 9.99
N ALA A 451 10.00 30.44 8.92
CA ALA A 451 9.52 31.09 7.70
C ALA A 451 8.33 30.36 7.04
N TRP A 452 8.09 29.07 7.38
CA TRP A 452 6.90 28.36 6.92
C TRP A 452 5.63 28.93 7.56
N ALA A 453 5.64 29.15 8.87
CA ALA A 453 4.51 29.75 9.58
C ALA A 453 4.32 31.24 9.19
N GLU A 454 5.41 31.96 8.90
CA GLU A 454 5.33 33.32 8.33
C GLU A 454 4.58 33.31 7.00
N ALA A 455 4.96 32.42 6.07
CA ALA A 455 4.31 32.33 4.76
C ALA A 455 2.82 31.91 4.86
N ILE A 456 2.48 31.01 5.78
CA ILE A 456 1.10 30.61 6.08
C ILE A 456 0.31 31.84 6.56
N LYS A 457 0.80 32.56 7.56
CA LYS A 457 0.14 33.76 8.07
C LYS A 457 -0.04 34.81 6.97
N ASP A 458 1.02 35.09 6.21
CA ASP A 458 1.02 36.11 5.17
C ASP A 458 0.18 35.73 3.94
N SER A 459 -0.18 34.44 3.77
CA SER A 459 -1.16 34.00 2.78
C SER A 459 -2.62 34.23 3.20
N GLY A 460 -2.87 34.55 4.48
CA GLY A 460 -4.20 34.92 4.99
C GLY A 460 -4.89 33.87 5.85
N PHE A 461 -4.19 32.84 6.35
CA PHE A 461 -4.79 31.92 7.32
C PHE A 461 -5.06 32.61 8.66
N ASP A 462 -6.28 32.44 9.19
CA ASP A 462 -6.74 33.01 10.47
C ASP A 462 -6.49 32.06 11.65
N LEU A 463 -6.49 30.73 11.41
CA LEU A 463 -6.32 29.70 12.43
C LEU A 463 -5.52 28.52 11.86
N VAL A 464 -4.62 27.95 12.66
CA VAL A 464 -4.05 26.62 12.36
C VAL A 464 -4.33 25.60 13.46
N THR A 465 -4.57 24.35 13.08
CA THR A 465 -4.54 23.23 14.03
C THR A 465 -3.16 22.58 14.04
N THR A 466 -2.68 22.25 15.24
CA THR A 466 -1.44 21.51 15.50
C THR A 466 -1.71 20.10 16.05
N SER A 467 -2.98 19.69 16.12
CA SER A 467 -3.36 18.33 16.53
C SER A 467 -3.17 17.39 15.35
N ASN A 468 -1.99 16.79 15.23
CA ASN A 468 -1.65 15.86 14.16
C ASN A 468 -0.59 14.84 14.62
N ASN A 469 -0.33 13.84 13.78
CA ASN A 469 0.63 12.81 14.12
C ASN A 469 2.08 13.31 14.14
N HIS A 470 2.40 14.40 13.44
CA HIS A 470 3.76 14.92 13.33
C HIS A 470 4.18 15.90 14.43
N LEU A 471 3.27 16.35 15.29
CA LEU A 471 3.53 17.34 16.36
C LEU A 471 4.79 17.05 17.19
N LEU A 472 5.08 15.76 17.46
CA LEU A 472 6.17 15.31 18.31
C LEU A 472 7.36 14.68 17.56
N ASP A 473 7.43 14.81 16.23
CA ASP A 473 8.52 14.25 15.41
C ASP A 473 9.93 14.68 15.85
N ARG A 474 10.01 15.82 16.55
CA ARG A 474 11.26 16.42 17.07
C ARG A 474 11.20 16.62 18.58
N GLY A 475 10.37 15.83 19.27
CA GLY A 475 10.20 15.83 20.72
C GLY A 475 9.34 16.98 21.26
N GLU A 476 9.06 16.92 22.56
CA GLU A 476 8.17 17.86 23.25
C GLU A 476 8.65 19.32 23.20
N ASP A 477 9.96 19.55 23.30
CA ASP A 477 10.54 20.90 23.25
C ASP A 477 10.22 21.61 21.92
N SER A 478 10.19 20.86 20.82
CA SER A 478 9.84 21.39 19.50
C SER A 478 8.35 21.72 19.39
N ALA A 479 7.47 20.95 20.06
CA ALA A 479 6.05 21.26 20.14
C ALA A 479 5.79 22.53 20.96
N TYR A 480 6.44 22.69 22.11
CA TYR A 480 6.35 23.92 22.91
C TYR A 480 6.87 25.13 22.13
N ARG A 481 8.02 24.99 21.48
CA ARG A 481 8.58 26.02 20.62
C ARG A 481 7.65 26.41 19.48
N THR A 482 6.99 25.43 18.86
CA THR A 482 6.01 25.70 17.77
C THR A 482 4.91 26.63 18.25
N MET A 483 4.37 26.39 19.45
CA MET A 483 3.37 27.26 20.05
C MET A 483 3.90 28.66 20.34
N ASP A 484 5.14 28.77 20.81
CA ASP A 484 5.78 30.07 21.07
C ASP A 484 5.96 30.87 19.77
N VAL A 485 6.39 30.23 18.68
CA VAL A 485 6.52 30.89 17.37
C VAL A 485 5.17 31.34 16.81
N LEU A 486 4.12 30.52 16.95
CA LEU A 486 2.79 30.89 16.50
C LEU A 486 2.22 32.09 17.29
N ASP A 487 2.44 32.11 18.61
CA ASP A 487 2.06 33.25 19.46
C ASP A 487 2.86 34.52 19.10
N ASP A 488 4.17 34.41 18.89
CA ASP A 488 5.04 35.52 18.49
C ASP A 488 4.66 36.09 17.12
N LEU A 489 4.30 35.21 16.19
CA LEU A 489 3.77 35.60 14.89
C LEU A 489 2.35 36.14 15.00
N GLY A 490 1.61 35.89 16.08
CA GLY A 490 0.20 36.23 16.17
C GLY A 490 -0.66 35.47 15.16
N LEU A 491 -0.31 34.21 14.89
CA LEU A 491 -1.12 33.27 14.13
C LEU A 491 -1.88 32.37 15.13
N PRO A 492 -3.19 32.59 15.35
CA PRO A 492 -3.97 31.78 16.27
C PRO A 492 -3.88 30.28 15.96
N PHE A 493 -3.87 29.46 17.01
CA PHE A 493 -3.83 28.01 16.86
C PHE A 493 -4.63 27.27 17.93
N THR A 494 -4.97 26.02 17.61
CA THR A 494 -5.64 25.06 18.50
C THR A 494 -5.01 23.66 18.37
N GLY A 495 -5.30 22.77 19.31
CA GLY A 495 -4.90 21.36 19.21
C GLY A 495 -3.61 20.98 19.95
N SER A 496 -2.83 21.93 20.46
CA SER A 496 -1.68 21.65 21.33
C SER A 496 -1.59 22.60 22.52
N TYR A 497 -1.07 22.11 23.65
CA TYR A 497 -1.09 22.84 24.93
C TYR A 497 0.21 22.71 25.73
N ARG A 498 0.58 23.77 26.43
CA ARG A 498 1.85 23.82 27.19
C ARG A 498 1.82 23.06 28.51
N ASN A 499 0.63 22.96 29.11
CA ASN A 499 0.34 22.26 30.36
C ASN A 499 -1.18 22.05 30.49
N GLN A 500 -1.62 21.39 31.56
CA GLN A 500 -3.04 21.10 31.76
C GLN A 500 -3.90 22.36 31.92
N GLU A 501 -3.44 23.39 32.62
CA GLU A 501 -4.18 24.66 32.78
C GLU A 501 -4.41 25.33 31.42
N ASP A 502 -3.39 25.29 30.56
CA ASP A 502 -3.47 25.81 29.20
C ASP A 502 -4.44 24.99 28.33
N LYS A 503 -4.48 23.66 28.49
CA LYS A 503 -5.47 22.78 27.85
C LYS A 503 -6.88 23.11 28.33
N ASP A 504 -7.12 23.15 29.63
CA ASP A 504 -8.44 23.45 30.22
C ASP A 504 -9.00 24.78 29.72
N ARG A 505 -8.14 25.76 29.43
CA ARG A 505 -8.54 27.06 28.89
C ARG A 505 -8.75 27.07 27.37
N ARG A 506 -7.95 26.32 26.59
CA ARG A 506 -7.87 26.48 25.12
C ARG A 506 -8.42 25.29 24.31
N HIS A 507 -8.75 24.16 24.95
CA HIS A 507 -9.22 22.97 24.24
C HIS A 507 -10.53 23.16 23.47
N ILE A 508 -11.31 24.18 23.84
CA ILE A 508 -12.44 24.69 23.08
C ILE A 508 -12.07 26.08 22.61
N HIS A 509 -11.63 26.21 21.36
CA HIS A 509 -11.21 27.49 20.81
C HIS A 509 -12.43 28.26 20.28
N ILE A 510 -12.70 29.44 20.82
CA ILE A 510 -13.84 30.27 20.40
C ILE A 510 -13.38 31.35 19.42
N ILE A 511 -13.97 31.35 18.24
CA ILE A 511 -13.81 32.40 17.23
C ILE A 511 -15.08 33.26 17.22
N GLU A 512 -14.92 34.58 17.34
CA GLU A 512 -16.00 35.55 17.16
C GLU A 512 -15.68 36.42 15.94
N LYS A 513 -16.39 36.21 14.84
CA LYS A 513 -16.15 36.92 13.57
C LYS A 513 -17.48 37.18 12.85
N ASP A 514 -17.69 38.41 12.39
CA ASP A 514 -18.90 38.86 11.69
C ASP A 514 -20.24 38.51 12.37
N GLY A 515 -20.23 38.51 13.71
CA GLY A 515 -21.40 38.21 14.52
C GLY A 515 -21.70 36.72 14.69
N LEU A 516 -20.88 35.84 14.11
CA LEU A 516 -20.90 34.40 14.37
C LEU A 516 -19.89 34.04 15.46
N ARG A 517 -20.31 33.13 16.34
CA ARG A 517 -19.49 32.55 17.39
C ARG A 517 -19.29 31.06 17.13
N ILE A 518 -18.07 30.68 16.76
CA ILE A 518 -17.73 29.31 16.35
C ILE A 518 -16.88 28.68 17.44
N ALA A 519 -17.31 27.53 17.97
CA ALA A 519 -16.47 26.70 18.82
C ALA A 519 -15.70 25.68 17.97
N VAL A 520 -14.38 25.67 18.10
CA VAL A 520 -13.49 24.76 17.37
C VAL A 520 -12.92 23.72 18.31
N LEU A 521 -13.15 22.44 17.98
CA LEU A 521 -12.58 21.27 18.65
C LEU A 521 -11.57 20.61 17.71
N SER A 522 -10.46 20.11 18.24
CA SER A 522 -9.39 19.51 17.41
C SER A 522 -8.82 18.26 18.05
N TYR A 523 -8.65 17.22 17.24
CA TYR A 523 -8.25 15.90 17.70
C TYR A 523 -7.27 15.26 16.72
N THR A 524 -6.40 14.38 17.22
CA THR A 524 -5.55 13.52 16.39
C THR A 524 -5.74 12.06 16.78
N PHE A 525 -5.60 11.15 15.81
CA PHE A 525 -5.61 9.71 16.09
C PHE A 525 -4.37 9.24 16.89
N GLY A 526 -3.30 10.03 16.90
CA GLY A 526 -2.05 9.69 17.57
C GLY A 526 -0.92 10.67 17.27
N THR A 527 0.29 10.29 17.68
CA THR A 527 1.56 10.97 17.33
C THR A 527 2.61 9.94 16.94
N ASN A 528 3.51 10.30 16.04
CA ASN A 528 4.65 9.46 15.69
C ASN A 528 5.64 9.39 16.87
N PHE A 529 6.40 8.29 16.94
CA PHE A 529 7.48 8.04 17.92
C PHE A 529 7.07 7.94 19.40
N TYR A 530 5.82 8.27 19.74
CA TYR A 530 5.23 8.13 21.08
C TYR A 530 4.02 7.21 21.03
N LYS A 531 3.77 6.46 22.09
CA LYS A 531 2.57 5.63 22.21
C LYS A 531 1.41 6.49 22.68
N THR A 532 0.26 6.39 22.00
CA THR A 532 -0.96 7.13 22.36
C THR A 532 -1.39 6.88 23.80
N GLU A 533 -1.31 5.64 24.29
CA GLU A 533 -1.65 5.27 25.70
C GLU A 533 -0.85 6.10 26.74
N ASP A 534 0.45 6.27 26.49
CA ASP A 534 1.35 7.03 27.35
C ASP A 534 1.01 8.54 27.31
N LEU A 535 0.52 9.03 26.16
CA LEU A 535 0.08 10.41 25.98
C LEU A 535 -1.37 10.64 26.40
N MET A 536 -2.18 9.62 26.64
CA MET A 536 -3.55 9.81 27.16
C MET A 536 -3.60 9.84 28.69
N SER A 537 -2.62 9.22 29.36
CA SER A 537 -2.64 9.01 30.81
C SER A 537 -1.36 9.41 31.55
N GLY A 538 -0.27 9.67 30.82
CA GLY A 538 1.03 10.01 31.38
C GLY A 538 1.23 11.52 31.61
N PRO A 539 2.47 11.94 31.93
CA PRO A 539 2.79 13.32 32.29
C PRO A 539 2.62 14.33 31.15
N MET A 540 2.49 13.87 29.90
CA MET A 540 2.24 14.70 28.72
C MET A 540 0.78 14.62 28.24
N SER A 541 -0.17 14.21 29.09
CA SER A 541 -1.57 14.08 28.68
C SER A 541 -2.28 15.38 28.30
N HIS A 542 -1.66 16.50 28.65
CA HIS A 542 -2.07 17.82 28.20
C HIS A 542 -1.61 18.15 26.78
N ILE A 543 -0.68 17.42 26.16
CA ILE A 543 0.02 17.93 24.97
C ILE A 543 -0.89 18.13 23.75
N THR A 544 -1.90 17.27 23.58
CA THR A 544 -2.91 17.32 22.52
C THR A 544 -4.18 16.57 22.99
N SER A 545 -5.22 16.52 22.15
CA SER A 545 -6.45 15.76 22.37
C SER A 545 -6.55 14.61 21.37
N PHE A 546 -6.98 13.44 21.83
CA PHE A 546 -6.93 12.21 21.03
C PHE A 546 -8.31 11.67 20.69
N ILE A 547 -8.40 11.05 19.53
CA ILE A 547 -9.40 10.05 19.16
C ILE A 547 -8.69 8.72 18.89
N VAL A 548 -9.38 7.58 19.01
CA VAL A 548 -8.77 6.26 18.82
C VAL A 548 -9.67 5.38 17.95
N ASP A 549 -9.08 4.37 17.32
CA ASP A 549 -9.81 3.42 16.47
C ASP A 549 -10.95 2.73 17.26
N PRO A 550 -12.13 2.47 16.68
CA PRO A 550 -13.22 1.74 17.33
C PRO A 550 -12.86 0.37 17.90
N SER A 551 -11.79 -0.25 17.39
CA SER A 551 -11.26 -1.51 17.91
C SER A 551 -10.34 -1.36 19.14
N ASP A 552 -9.97 -0.13 19.50
CA ASP A 552 -9.14 0.18 20.66
C ASP A 552 -9.91 -0.10 21.97
N ALA A 553 -9.20 -0.62 22.97
CA ALA A 553 -9.78 -0.96 24.26
C ALA A 553 -10.29 0.28 25.03
N ASP A 554 -9.72 1.46 24.77
CA ASP A 554 -10.09 2.73 25.38
C ASP A 554 -11.14 3.51 24.56
N TYR A 555 -11.63 2.99 23.42
CA TYR A 555 -12.55 3.71 22.52
C TYR A 555 -13.77 4.32 23.23
N GLU A 556 -14.50 3.56 24.04
CA GLU A 556 -15.68 4.07 24.76
C GLU A 556 -15.33 5.16 25.79
N LYS A 557 -14.16 5.05 26.41
CA LYS A 557 -13.65 6.06 27.36
C LYS A 557 -13.28 7.35 26.63
N VAL A 558 -12.59 7.24 25.49
CA VAL A 558 -12.22 8.38 24.64
C VAL A 558 -13.48 9.02 24.05
N LYS A 559 -14.43 8.23 23.54
CA LYS A 559 -15.74 8.69 23.06
C LYS A 559 -16.49 9.49 24.13
N ALA A 560 -16.50 9.02 25.38
CA ALA A 560 -17.11 9.75 26.48
C ALA A 560 -16.40 11.08 26.78
N SER A 561 -15.06 11.11 26.78
CA SER A 561 -14.28 12.34 26.96
C SER A 561 -14.54 13.36 25.85
N VAL A 562 -14.58 12.92 24.60
CA VAL A 562 -14.92 13.79 23.46
C VAL A 562 -16.34 14.33 23.62
N LYS A 563 -17.30 13.50 24.04
CA LYS A 563 -18.66 13.98 24.30
C LYS A 563 -18.69 15.07 25.39
N GLU A 564 -17.88 14.96 26.44
CA GLU A 564 -17.76 16.00 27.48
C GLU A 564 -17.23 17.31 26.90
N ASP A 565 -16.25 17.27 25.98
CA ASP A 565 -15.77 18.47 25.27
C ASP A 565 -16.91 19.14 24.48
N PHE A 566 -17.75 18.36 23.79
CA PHE A 566 -18.92 18.89 23.06
C PHE A 566 -19.97 19.48 24.01
N ASP A 567 -20.27 18.82 25.12
CA ASP A 567 -21.22 19.33 26.11
C ASP A 567 -20.71 20.65 26.71
N ALA A 568 -19.40 20.75 26.98
CA ALA A 568 -18.75 21.98 27.41
C ALA A 568 -18.76 23.06 26.32
N ALA A 569 -18.55 22.70 25.06
CA ALA A 569 -18.60 23.62 23.93
C ALA A 569 -20.01 24.21 23.78
N LYS A 570 -21.05 23.36 23.85
CA LYS A 570 -22.45 23.80 23.85
C LYS A 570 -22.79 24.71 25.03
N ALA A 571 -22.23 24.46 26.21
CA ALA A 571 -22.43 25.31 27.38
C ALA A 571 -21.89 26.74 27.17
N LEU A 572 -20.91 26.91 26.27
CA LEU A 572 -20.45 28.23 25.85
C LEU A 572 -21.44 28.93 24.93
N SER A 573 -22.49 28.28 24.43
CA SER A 573 -23.49 28.85 23.50
C SER A 573 -22.89 29.40 22.19
N PRO A 574 -22.14 28.59 21.42
CA PRO A 574 -21.72 28.96 20.06
C PRO A 574 -22.90 28.84 19.09
N ASP A 575 -22.80 29.54 17.96
CA ASP A 575 -23.70 29.39 16.81
C ASP A 575 -23.35 28.14 15.99
N LEU A 576 -22.07 27.75 15.97
CA LEU A 576 -21.55 26.57 15.24
C LEU A 576 -20.48 25.85 16.06
N ILE A 577 -20.48 24.52 16.01
CA ILE A 577 -19.39 23.66 16.49
C ILE A 577 -18.67 23.07 15.27
N LEU A 578 -17.41 23.48 15.08
CA LEU A 578 -16.52 23.01 14.03
C LEU A 578 -15.50 22.04 14.62
N VAL A 579 -15.30 20.89 13.96
CA VAL A 579 -14.38 19.84 14.42
C VAL A 579 -13.28 19.63 13.38
N LEU A 580 -12.04 19.59 13.85
CA LEU A 580 -10.82 19.34 13.06
C LEU A 580 -10.18 18.01 13.48
N PRO A 581 -10.67 16.85 13.00
CA PRO A 581 -10.08 15.57 13.32
C PRO A 581 -9.01 15.17 12.30
N HIS A 582 -7.77 15.01 12.77
CA HIS A 582 -6.66 14.43 12.02
C HIS A 582 -6.76 12.90 12.09
N MET A 583 -7.35 12.26 11.08
CA MET A 583 -7.76 10.85 11.12
C MET A 583 -7.86 10.17 9.75
N GLY A 584 -7.81 8.84 9.77
CA GLY A 584 -8.06 7.98 8.61
C GLY A 584 -6.81 7.31 8.06
N THR A 585 -6.98 6.50 7.03
CA THR A 585 -5.88 5.81 6.37
C THR A 585 -5.31 6.67 5.26
N GLN A 586 -4.00 6.92 5.28
CA GLN A 586 -3.31 7.71 4.26
C GLN A 586 -3.50 7.13 2.84
N PHE A 587 -3.66 8.03 1.88
CA PHE A 587 -3.78 7.79 0.44
C PHE A 587 -5.00 6.99 0.00
N LEU A 588 -6.08 7.02 0.78
CA LEU A 588 -7.39 6.52 0.38
C LEU A 588 -8.27 7.64 -0.18
N ASP A 589 -8.87 7.39 -1.34
CA ASP A 589 -9.78 8.35 -2.01
C ASP A 589 -11.22 8.30 -1.46
N ALA A 590 -11.46 7.53 -0.40
CA ALA A 590 -12.76 7.41 0.26
C ALA A 590 -12.57 7.15 1.77
N PRO A 591 -13.49 7.62 2.63
CA PRO A 591 -13.34 7.48 4.06
C PRO A 591 -13.44 6.01 4.51
N ASP A 592 -12.55 5.63 5.43
CA ASP A 592 -12.51 4.29 6.04
C ASP A 592 -13.49 4.15 7.23
N GLU A 593 -13.49 3.00 7.90
CA GLU A 593 -14.41 2.73 9.03
C GLU A 593 -14.10 3.60 10.25
N PHE A 594 -12.83 3.92 10.50
CA PHE A 594 -12.41 4.79 11.60
C PHE A 594 -12.96 6.21 11.40
N GLN A 595 -12.81 6.76 10.19
CA GLN A 595 -13.35 8.07 9.82
C GLN A 595 -14.87 8.11 9.92
N ARG A 596 -15.57 7.07 9.45
CA ARG A 596 -17.04 6.98 9.52
C ARG A 596 -17.56 6.89 10.94
N ALA A 597 -16.93 6.06 11.78
CA ALA A 597 -17.35 5.92 13.17
C ALA A 597 -17.21 7.23 13.96
N TRP A 598 -16.10 7.96 13.78
CA TRP A 598 -15.93 9.25 14.44
C TRP A 598 -16.78 10.36 13.82
N HIS A 599 -17.00 10.35 12.51
CA HIS A 599 -17.98 11.21 11.87
C HIS A 599 -19.36 11.05 12.54
N ASP A 600 -19.86 9.83 12.66
CA ASP A 600 -21.17 9.55 13.25
C ASP A 600 -21.23 9.99 14.72
N ASN A 601 -20.15 9.78 15.49
CA ASN A 601 -20.05 10.29 16.86
C ASN A 601 -20.09 11.82 16.91
N PHE A 602 -19.32 12.52 16.07
CA PHE A 602 -19.27 13.98 16.05
C PHE A 602 -20.64 14.58 15.68
N VAL A 603 -21.32 14.00 14.68
CA VAL A 603 -22.70 14.38 14.34
C VAL A 603 -23.65 14.12 15.50
N GLU A 604 -23.59 12.94 16.14
CA GLU A 604 -24.38 12.60 17.34
C GLU A 604 -24.13 13.62 18.47
N PHE A 605 -22.89 14.08 18.62
CA PHE A 605 -22.49 15.04 19.64
C PHE A 605 -22.82 16.48 19.27
N GLY A 606 -23.30 16.75 18.05
CA GLY A 606 -23.77 18.05 17.59
C GLY A 606 -22.70 18.90 16.92
N ALA A 607 -21.81 18.28 16.13
CA ALA A 607 -20.94 19.01 15.20
C ALA A 607 -21.77 19.55 14.04
N ASP A 608 -21.56 20.81 13.69
CA ASP A 608 -22.17 21.46 12.52
C ASP A 608 -21.25 21.34 11.29
N VAL A 609 -19.94 21.34 11.51
CA VAL A 609 -18.93 21.24 10.45
C VAL A 609 -17.80 20.30 10.88
N ILE A 610 -17.48 19.32 10.05
CA ILE A 610 -16.36 18.38 10.28
C ILE A 610 -15.39 18.52 9.11
N LEU A 611 -14.18 19.03 9.38
CA LEU A 611 -13.12 19.21 8.38
C LEU A 611 -11.95 18.29 8.75
N ALA A 612 -11.98 17.08 8.19
CA ALA A 612 -10.97 16.06 8.45
C ALA A 612 -9.80 16.14 7.46
N ASP A 613 -8.61 15.75 7.90
CA ASP A 613 -7.37 15.76 7.14
C ASP A 613 -6.55 14.47 7.33
N HIS A 614 -5.21 14.49 7.31
CA HIS A 614 -4.30 13.33 7.42
C HIS A 614 -4.19 12.40 6.20
N THR A 615 -5.30 12.16 5.48
CA THR A 615 -5.28 11.13 4.42
C THR A 615 -4.41 11.50 3.22
N HIS A 616 -3.94 12.75 3.11
CA HIS A 616 -3.22 13.28 1.94
C HIS A 616 -3.91 13.01 0.58
N SER A 617 -5.22 12.73 0.58
CA SER A 617 -6.05 12.58 -0.62
C SER A 617 -7.35 13.36 -0.44
N VAL A 618 -7.84 13.98 -1.52
CA VAL A 618 -9.12 14.68 -1.50
C VAL A 618 -10.24 13.66 -1.56
N GLN A 619 -10.96 13.50 -0.46
CA GLN A 619 -12.09 12.58 -0.33
C GLN A 619 -13.44 13.25 -0.66
N PRO A 620 -14.51 12.49 -0.96
CA PRO A 620 -15.84 13.05 -1.17
C PRO A 620 -16.33 13.86 0.03
N ALA A 621 -16.89 15.05 -0.24
CA ALA A 621 -17.59 15.85 0.77
C ALA A 621 -19.06 15.45 0.85
N PHE A 622 -19.61 15.46 2.06
CA PHE A 622 -21.03 15.22 2.33
C PHE A 622 -21.65 16.50 2.90
N LEU A 623 -22.84 16.83 2.41
CA LEU A 623 -23.64 17.94 2.93
C LEU A 623 -25.00 17.37 3.29
N GLU A 624 -25.38 17.50 4.56
CA GLU A 624 -26.71 17.17 5.04
C GLU A 624 -27.42 18.48 5.40
N GLU A 625 -28.56 18.74 4.75
CA GLU A 625 -29.41 19.86 5.15
C GLU A 625 -30.04 19.54 6.51
N ALA A 626 -29.90 20.44 7.48
CA ALA A 626 -30.60 20.31 8.76
C ALA A 626 -32.12 20.30 8.51
N GLY A 627 -32.77 19.18 8.86
CA GLY A 627 -34.20 18.93 8.62
C GLY A 627 -35.17 19.66 9.55
#